data_AF-A3ITH5-F1
#
_entry.id   AF-A3ITH5-F1
#
_cell.length_a   1.000
_cell.length_b   1.000
_cell.length_c   1.000
_cell.angle_alpha   90.00
_cell.angle_beta   90.00
_cell.angle_gamma   90.00
#
_symmetry.space_group_name_H-M   'P 1'
#
loop_
_entity.id
_entity.type
_entity.pdbx_description
1 polymer ?
#
loop_
_entity_poly.entity_id
_entity_poly.type
_entity_poly.pdbx_seq_one_letter_code
_entity_poly.pdbx_strand_id
1 'polypeptide(L)'
;MTETLLLNRALNCAMAEDYIEWAVERLCEGVDTPNLRILAGLNPKLEKDEIESYFRYTCKELNIDSFPRLDEPLTMAGRIKRAYELDELSAETVVYMMDQVYTKYYEPLLFVWSLIVEELSLKGTGHEGCFYPLEEFDSLDAVVQTEFSLFMRACFLDLPKEFEQFIQCDRCGYIGQSILSKKDHVSSQKMYWHLCRQCSYHKYHSMSDPKVRDIYFKRFEAVSRSNNSM
;
A
#
# COMPACT_ATOMS: atom_id res chain seq x y z
N MET A 1 5.21 16.54 11.16
CA MET A 1 4.92 16.73 9.73
C MET A 1 6.18 16.94 8.88
N THR A 2 7.08 15.95 8.87
CA THR A 2 8.22 15.87 7.92
C THR A 2 8.12 14.62 7.05
N GLU A 3 7.42 13.58 7.52
CA GLU A 3 7.27 12.32 6.81
C GLU A 3 6.34 12.43 5.59
N THR A 4 5.27 13.23 5.64
CA THR A 4 4.35 13.40 4.49
C THR A 4 5.05 13.98 3.26
N LEU A 5 5.77 15.10 3.40
CA LEU A 5 6.54 15.67 2.28
C LEU A 5 7.60 14.68 1.77
N LEU A 6 8.26 13.97 2.69
CA LEU A 6 9.25 12.96 2.37
C LEU A 6 8.68 11.83 1.49
N LEU A 7 7.55 11.29 1.92
CA LEU A 7 6.84 10.23 1.22
C LEU A 7 6.30 10.72 -0.13
N ASN A 8 5.68 11.89 -0.17
CA ASN A 8 5.17 12.46 -1.41
C ASN A 8 6.29 12.71 -2.43
N ARG A 9 7.46 13.17 -1.97
CA ARG A 9 8.64 13.34 -2.82
C ARG A 9 9.15 12.01 -3.35
N ALA A 10 9.25 10.98 -2.50
CA ALA A 10 9.70 9.66 -2.90
C ALA A 10 8.76 9.01 -3.94
N LEU A 11 7.47 9.28 -3.83
CA LEU A 11 6.44 8.81 -4.77
C LEU A 11 6.29 9.70 -6.01
N ASN A 12 7.09 10.77 -6.14
CA ASN A 12 6.98 11.78 -7.19
C ASN A 12 5.59 12.46 -7.26
N CYS A 13 4.84 12.46 -6.17
CA CYS A 13 3.52 13.11 -6.07
C CYS A 13 3.56 14.41 -5.25
N ALA A 14 4.72 14.83 -4.74
CA ALA A 14 4.85 16.09 -4.02
C ALA A 14 4.41 17.27 -4.87
N MET A 15 3.50 18.06 -4.32
CA MET A 15 2.94 19.27 -4.89
C MET A 15 3.70 20.51 -4.40
N ALA A 16 3.51 21.64 -5.07
CA ALA A 16 4.13 22.91 -4.71
C ALA A 16 3.80 23.33 -3.27
N GLU A 17 2.53 23.11 -2.90
CA GLU A 17 1.95 23.35 -1.58
C GLU A 17 2.69 22.59 -0.49
N ASP A 18 3.04 21.32 -0.71
CA ASP A 18 3.71 20.47 0.29
C ASP A 18 5.04 21.08 0.75
N TYR A 19 5.79 21.71 -0.17
CA TYR A 19 7.07 22.36 0.16
C TYR A 19 6.88 23.66 0.94
N ILE A 20 5.83 24.41 0.60
CA ILE A 20 5.51 25.71 1.22
C ILE A 20 5.00 25.46 2.65
N GLU A 21 4.08 24.50 2.83
CA GLU A 21 3.57 24.13 4.15
C GLU A 21 4.70 23.65 5.06
N TRP A 22 5.56 22.75 4.56
CA TRP A 22 6.75 22.32 5.30
C TRP A 22 7.64 23.50 5.70
N ALA A 23 7.81 24.49 4.82
CA ALA A 23 8.62 25.66 5.12
C ALA A 23 8.00 26.54 6.22
N VAL A 24 6.68 26.76 6.16
CA VAL A 24 5.91 27.48 7.18
C VAL A 24 6.04 26.79 8.54
N GLU A 25 5.93 25.46 8.58
CA GLU A 25 6.09 24.71 9.83
C GLU A 25 7.48 24.83 10.44
N ARG A 26 8.53 24.71 9.63
CA ARG A 26 9.90 24.89 10.11
C ARG A 26 10.10 26.29 10.70
N LEU A 27 9.51 27.33 10.09
CA LEU A 27 9.49 28.68 10.67
C LEU A 27 8.74 28.73 12.00
N CYS A 28 7.59 28.08 12.11
CA CYS A 28 6.82 27.98 13.36
C CYS A 28 7.59 27.26 14.47
N GLU A 29 8.46 26.31 14.12
CA GLU A 29 9.35 25.61 15.05
C GLU A 29 10.59 26.43 15.45
N GLY A 30 10.73 27.66 14.93
CA GLY A 30 11.83 28.56 15.24
C GLY A 30 13.09 28.35 14.38
N VAL A 31 13.01 27.49 13.34
CA VAL A 31 14.05 27.38 12.33
C VAL A 31 13.93 28.59 11.41
N ASP A 32 15.01 29.34 11.23
CA ASP A 32 14.95 30.61 10.50
C ASP A 32 16.16 30.82 9.59
N THR A 33 15.95 30.70 8.29
CA THR A 33 16.97 30.92 7.26
C THR A 33 16.41 31.74 6.09
N PRO A 34 17.26 32.45 5.33
CA PRO A 34 16.81 33.27 4.21
C PRO A 34 16.00 32.49 3.17
N ASN A 35 16.47 31.32 2.71
CA ASN A 35 15.74 30.54 1.70
C ASN A 35 14.46 29.92 2.26
N LEU A 36 14.44 29.56 3.56
CA LEU A 36 13.24 29.05 4.22
C LEU A 36 12.11 30.09 4.23
N ARG A 37 12.43 31.36 4.57
CA ARG A 37 11.46 32.46 4.53
C ARG A 37 10.94 32.71 3.12
N ILE A 38 11.81 32.64 2.12
CA ILE A 38 11.41 32.81 0.71
C ILE A 38 10.45 31.69 0.33
N LEU A 39 10.82 30.43 0.58
CA LEU A 39 10.01 29.26 0.26
C LEU A 39 8.62 29.34 0.91
N ALA A 40 8.54 29.70 2.19
CA ALA A 40 7.28 29.86 2.91
C ALA A 40 6.39 31.00 2.37
N GLY A 41 6.99 31.98 1.69
CA GLY A 41 6.29 33.11 1.06
C GLY A 41 5.94 32.91 -0.41
N LEU A 42 6.33 31.79 -1.03
CA LEU A 42 6.02 31.52 -2.43
C LEU A 42 4.53 31.24 -2.64
N ASN A 43 4.04 31.56 -3.82
CA ASN A 43 2.69 31.18 -4.24
C ASN A 43 2.75 29.77 -4.84
N PRO A 44 1.90 28.82 -4.40
CA PRO A 44 1.90 27.47 -4.95
C PRO A 44 1.59 27.39 -6.46
N LYS A 45 1.01 28.46 -7.04
CA LYS A 45 0.78 28.59 -8.48
C LYS A 45 2.04 28.95 -9.30
N LEU A 46 3.17 29.21 -8.64
CA LEU A 46 4.46 29.41 -9.32
C LEU A 46 4.96 28.11 -9.97
N GLU A 47 5.99 28.22 -10.82
CA GLU A 47 6.58 27.05 -11.46
C GLU A 47 7.20 26.12 -10.39
N LYS A 48 6.80 24.83 -10.44
CA LYS A 48 7.25 23.80 -9.50
C LYS A 48 8.78 23.73 -9.39
N ASP A 49 9.49 23.93 -10.50
CA ASP A 49 10.96 23.90 -10.55
C ASP A 49 11.61 25.01 -9.72
N GLU A 50 10.98 26.18 -9.64
CA GLU A 50 11.45 27.30 -8.81
C GLU A 50 11.28 26.96 -7.32
N ILE A 51 10.09 26.45 -6.94
CA ILE A 51 9.79 26.02 -5.57
C ILE A 51 10.75 24.92 -5.12
N GLU A 52 10.99 23.91 -5.97
CA GLU A 52 11.94 22.85 -5.67
C GLU A 52 13.38 23.37 -5.56
N SER A 53 13.74 24.43 -6.29
CA SER A 53 15.05 25.05 -6.18
C SER A 53 15.25 25.72 -4.82
N TYR A 54 14.26 26.50 -4.36
CA TYR A 54 14.28 27.09 -3.02
C TYR A 54 14.25 26.04 -1.91
N PHE A 55 13.52 24.94 -2.10
CA PHE A 55 13.58 23.80 -1.21
C PHE A 55 14.99 23.20 -1.12
N ARG A 56 15.66 22.98 -2.26
CA ARG A 56 17.06 22.50 -2.28
C ARG A 56 18.01 23.47 -1.60
N TYR A 57 17.84 24.79 -1.77
CA TYR A 57 18.67 25.79 -1.10
C TYR A 57 18.44 25.78 0.41
N THR A 58 17.19 25.69 0.84
CA THR A 58 16.82 25.58 2.25
C THR A 58 17.43 24.33 2.88
N CYS A 59 17.37 23.18 2.20
CA CYS A 59 18.01 21.95 2.68
C CYS A 59 19.51 22.13 2.90
N LYS A 60 20.20 22.82 2.00
CA LYS A 60 21.64 23.12 2.15
C LYS A 60 21.90 24.03 3.35
N GLU A 61 21.10 25.06 3.57
CA GLU A 61 21.24 25.96 4.73
C GLU A 61 21.03 25.21 6.06
N LEU A 62 20.12 24.24 6.07
CA LEU A 62 19.81 23.41 7.23
C LEU A 62 20.75 22.21 7.40
N ASN A 63 21.77 22.04 6.55
CA ASN A 63 22.64 20.86 6.49
C ASN A 63 21.85 19.54 6.38
N ILE A 64 20.74 19.55 5.64
CA ILE A 64 19.98 18.35 5.28
C ILE A 64 20.62 17.80 4.01
N ASP A 65 21.67 17.00 4.20
CA ASP A 65 22.57 16.53 3.12
C ASP A 65 21.87 15.68 2.05
N SER A 66 20.81 14.99 2.43
CA SER A 66 19.84 14.40 1.49
C SER A 66 18.68 13.85 2.29
N PHE A 67 17.46 14.01 1.76
CA PHE A 67 16.38 13.19 2.25
C PHE A 67 16.70 11.73 1.94
N PRO A 68 16.53 10.81 2.90
CA PRO A 68 16.82 9.40 2.68
C PRO A 68 16.09 8.95 1.42
N ARG A 69 16.85 8.38 0.48
CA ARG A 69 16.26 7.74 -0.68
C ARG A 69 15.38 6.61 -0.18
N LEU A 70 14.08 6.81 -0.28
CA LEU A 70 13.13 5.74 -0.12
C LEU A 70 13.13 5.00 -1.46
N ASP A 71 14.06 4.07 -1.62
CA ASP A 71 14.16 3.27 -2.85
C ASP A 71 13.57 1.86 -2.63
N GLU A 72 13.23 1.51 -1.38
CA GLU A 72 12.69 0.21 -1.01
C GLU A 72 11.19 0.32 -0.66
N PRO A 73 10.31 -0.43 -1.34
CA PRO A 73 8.86 -0.32 -1.16
C PRO A 73 8.41 -0.68 0.27
N LEU A 74 9.03 -1.68 0.90
CA LEU A 74 8.69 -2.09 2.26
C LEU A 74 9.09 -1.04 3.30
N THR A 75 10.21 -0.35 3.08
CA THR A 75 10.63 0.78 3.92
C THR A 75 9.68 1.96 3.77
N MET A 76 9.17 2.24 2.56
CA MET A 76 8.10 3.23 2.36
C MET A 76 6.82 2.85 3.09
N ALA A 77 6.34 1.61 2.91
CA ALA A 77 5.14 1.11 3.56
C ALA A 77 5.23 1.24 5.09
N GLY A 78 6.38 0.91 5.69
CA GLY A 78 6.62 1.09 7.11
C GLY A 78 6.56 2.56 7.57
N ARG A 79 7.00 3.50 6.74
CA ARG A 79 6.89 4.94 7.02
C ARG A 79 5.46 5.47 6.87
N ILE A 80 4.73 5.02 5.84
CA ILE A 80 3.31 5.36 5.68
C ILE A 80 2.52 4.87 6.89
N LYS A 81 2.74 3.62 7.33
CA LYS A 81 2.15 3.07 8.54
C LYS A 81 2.44 3.94 9.76
N ARG A 82 3.71 4.33 9.95
CA ARG A 82 4.11 5.18 11.09
C ARG A 82 3.42 6.54 11.05
N ALA A 83 3.36 7.18 9.87
CA ALA A 83 2.69 8.47 9.72
C ALA A 83 1.18 8.37 10.00
N TYR A 84 0.54 7.28 9.57
CA TYR A 84 -0.84 6.96 9.94
C TYR A 84 -1.03 6.78 11.45
N GLU A 85 -0.16 6.02 12.12
CA GLU A 85 -0.22 5.81 13.58
C GLU A 85 0.04 7.07 14.41
N LEU A 86 0.64 8.10 13.81
CA LEU A 86 0.87 9.41 14.42
C LEU A 86 -0.24 10.42 14.08
N ASP A 87 -1.34 9.96 13.46
CA ASP A 87 -2.44 10.79 12.97
C ASP A 87 -1.99 11.88 11.96
N GLU A 88 -0.85 11.68 11.27
CA GLU A 88 -0.36 12.59 10.23
C GLU A 88 -1.00 12.32 8.86
N LEU A 89 -1.62 11.15 8.66
CA LEU A 89 -2.30 10.75 7.43
C LEU A 89 -3.69 10.19 7.75
N SER A 90 -4.70 10.52 6.92
CA SER A 90 -6.00 9.86 6.99
C SER A 90 -5.95 8.47 6.36
N ALA A 91 -6.95 7.63 6.65
CA ALA A 91 -7.06 6.30 6.05
C ALA A 91 -7.14 6.36 4.51
N GLU A 92 -7.85 7.34 3.95
CA GLU A 92 -7.94 7.56 2.50
C GLU A 92 -6.56 7.87 1.90
N THR A 93 -5.81 8.77 2.52
CA THR A 93 -4.46 9.13 2.08
C THR A 93 -3.53 7.92 2.13
N VAL A 94 -3.60 7.11 3.18
CA VAL A 94 -2.81 5.88 3.31
C VAL A 94 -3.10 4.91 2.17
N VAL A 95 -4.37 4.61 1.90
CA VAL A 95 -4.76 3.67 0.83
C VAL A 95 -4.20 4.13 -0.51
N TYR A 96 -4.35 5.41 -0.82
CA TYR A 96 -3.83 5.97 -2.07
C TYR A 96 -2.30 5.91 -2.14
N MET A 97 -1.59 6.31 -1.07
CA MET A 97 -0.12 6.27 -1.06
C MET A 97 0.41 4.85 -1.18
N MET A 98 -0.21 3.88 -0.51
CA MET A 98 0.19 2.48 -0.58
C MET A 98 -0.03 1.89 -1.99
N ASP A 99 -1.13 2.26 -2.67
CA ASP A 99 -1.35 1.93 -4.08
C ASP A 99 -0.29 2.55 -4.99
N GLN A 100 0.12 3.79 -4.75
CA GLN A 100 1.20 4.43 -5.51
C GLN A 100 2.55 3.71 -5.30
N VAL A 101 2.86 3.26 -4.08
CA VAL A 101 4.05 2.43 -3.81
C VAL A 101 3.95 1.13 -4.62
N TYR A 102 2.81 0.43 -4.54
CA TYR A 102 2.62 -0.80 -5.32
C TYR A 102 2.77 -0.56 -6.82
N THR A 103 2.09 0.43 -7.40
CA THR A 103 2.15 0.76 -8.83
C THR A 103 3.57 1.06 -9.30
N LYS A 104 4.39 1.69 -8.46
CA LYS A 104 5.78 2.03 -8.80
C LYS A 104 6.72 0.82 -8.74
N TYR A 105 6.54 -0.08 -7.77
CA TYR A 105 7.51 -1.14 -7.48
C TYR A 105 7.04 -2.57 -7.76
N TYR A 106 5.73 -2.78 -7.96
CA TYR A 106 5.06 -4.07 -8.10
C TYR A 106 5.42 -5.07 -6.99
N GLU A 107 5.59 -4.58 -5.77
CA GLU A 107 5.87 -5.41 -4.59
C GLU A 107 4.64 -6.26 -4.23
N PRO A 108 4.70 -7.61 -4.32
CA PRO A 108 3.54 -8.48 -4.11
C PRO A 108 2.86 -8.31 -2.76
N LEU A 109 3.62 -8.01 -1.70
CA LEU A 109 3.05 -7.73 -0.37
C LEU A 109 2.11 -6.51 -0.35
N LEU A 110 2.26 -5.61 -1.32
CA LEU A 110 1.49 -4.38 -1.42
C LEU A 110 0.35 -4.44 -2.45
N PHE A 111 0.20 -5.55 -3.17
CA PHE A 111 -0.83 -5.71 -4.22
C PHE A 111 -2.26 -5.46 -3.71
N VAL A 112 -2.54 -5.81 -2.46
CA VAL A 112 -3.88 -5.62 -1.88
C VAL A 112 -4.36 -4.16 -1.93
N TRP A 113 -3.44 -3.20 -1.85
CA TRP A 113 -3.78 -1.79 -1.81
C TRP A 113 -4.37 -1.29 -3.13
N SER A 114 -3.91 -1.83 -4.28
CA SER A 114 -4.53 -1.51 -5.57
C SER A 114 -5.95 -2.06 -5.69
N LEU A 115 -6.22 -3.23 -5.11
CA LEU A 115 -7.57 -3.80 -5.09
C LEU A 115 -8.51 -2.97 -4.22
N ILE A 116 -8.03 -2.46 -3.08
CA ILE A 116 -8.81 -1.57 -2.22
C ILE A 116 -9.18 -0.29 -2.99
N VAL A 117 -8.24 0.32 -3.72
CA VAL A 117 -8.52 1.50 -4.57
C VAL A 117 -9.55 1.19 -5.65
N GLU A 118 -9.42 0.04 -6.33
CA GLU A 118 -10.38 -0.40 -7.34
C GLU A 118 -11.79 -0.53 -6.75
N GLU A 119 -11.94 -1.23 -5.62
CA GLU A 119 -13.22 -1.39 -4.94
C GLU A 119 -13.83 -0.06 -4.48
N LEU A 120 -13.01 0.84 -3.92
CA LEU A 120 -13.45 2.18 -3.55
C LEU A 120 -13.95 2.99 -4.75
N SER A 121 -13.32 2.83 -5.92
CA SER A 121 -13.72 3.52 -7.15
C SER A 121 -15.04 3.02 -7.73
N LEU A 122 -15.39 1.75 -7.48
CA LEU A 122 -16.63 1.12 -7.93
C LEU A 122 -17.80 1.40 -6.97
N LYS A 123 -17.51 1.78 -5.72
CA LYS A 123 -18.53 2.07 -4.71
C LYS A 123 -19.51 3.14 -5.19
N GLY A 124 -20.80 2.80 -5.19
CA GLY A 124 -21.88 3.70 -5.61
C GLY A 124 -22.13 3.80 -7.12
N THR A 125 -21.35 3.09 -7.94
CA THR A 125 -21.57 3.02 -9.40
C THR A 125 -22.63 1.98 -9.80
N GLY A 126 -23.03 1.10 -8.87
CA GLY A 126 -23.91 -0.04 -9.15
C GLY A 126 -23.17 -1.25 -9.75
N HIS A 127 -21.87 -1.15 -9.96
CA HIS A 127 -21.00 -2.28 -10.25
C HIS A 127 -20.46 -2.86 -8.93
N GLU A 128 -20.54 -4.18 -8.80
CA GLU A 128 -19.85 -4.91 -7.73
C GLU A 128 -18.39 -5.06 -8.14
N GLY A 129 -17.46 -4.60 -7.29
CA GLY A 129 -16.08 -5.04 -7.44
C GLY A 129 -15.96 -6.50 -7.01
N CYS A 130 -14.92 -7.15 -7.50
CA CYS A 130 -14.86 -8.61 -7.55
C CYS A 130 -13.86 -9.21 -6.57
N PHE A 131 -13.07 -8.39 -5.86
CA PHE A 131 -11.83 -8.90 -5.27
C PHE A 131 -11.62 -8.57 -3.79
N TYR A 132 -11.86 -7.34 -3.32
CA TYR A 132 -11.62 -7.00 -1.92
C TYR A 132 -12.94 -6.77 -1.14
N PRO A 133 -13.19 -7.50 -0.03
CA PRO A 133 -14.49 -7.48 0.65
C PRO A 133 -14.65 -6.25 1.56
N LEU A 134 -14.73 -5.04 0.97
CA LEU A 134 -14.85 -3.78 1.71
C LEU A 134 -16.10 -3.71 2.59
N GLU A 135 -17.18 -4.38 2.17
CA GLU A 135 -18.46 -4.44 2.88
C GLU A 135 -18.40 -5.17 4.23
N GLU A 136 -17.34 -5.95 4.48
CA GLU A 136 -17.13 -6.61 5.76
C GLU A 136 -16.54 -5.70 6.84
N PHE A 137 -16.18 -4.46 6.51
CA PHE A 137 -15.55 -3.51 7.40
C PHE A 137 -16.46 -2.34 7.77
N ASP A 138 -16.44 -1.96 9.05
CA ASP A 138 -17.23 -0.84 9.57
C ASP A 138 -16.70 0.54 9.10
N SER A 139 -15.43 0.63 8.73
CA SER A 139 -14.76 1.88 8.33
C SER A 139 -13.51 1.62 7.50
N LEU A 140 -13.01 2.66 6.82
CA LEU A 140 -11.74 2.59 6.11
C LEU A 140 -10.54 2.47 7.07
N ASP A 141 -10.63 3.05 8.26
CA ASP A 141 -9.63 2.84 9.32
C ASP A 141 -9.51 1.36 9.69
N ALA A 142 -10.63 0.64 9.83
CA ALA A 142 -10.61 -0.79 10.13
C ALA A 142 -9.93 -1.61 9.01
N VAL A 143 -10.12 -1.21 7.75
CA VAL A 143 -9.41 -1.79 6.59
C VAL A 143 -7.91 -1.54 6.73
N VAL A 144 -7.49 -0.28 6.88
CA VAL A 144 -6.08 0.12 6.96
C VAL A 144 -5.37 -0.60 8.12
N GLN A 145 -5.98 -0.65 9.30
CA GLN A 145 -5.43 -1.33 10.47
C GLN A 145 -5.27 -2.84 10.25
N THR A 146 -6.28 -3.47 9.64
CA THR A 146 -6.25 -4.90 9.32
C THR A 146 -5.14 -5.21 8.32
N GLU A 147 -5.04 -4.41 7.26
CA GLU A 147 -4.03 -4.59 6.22
C GLU A 147 -2.61 -4.35 6.71
N PHE A 148 -2.39 -3.31 7.52
CA PHE A 148 -1.07 -3.12 8.12
C PHE A 148 -0.70 -4.23 9.10
N SER A 149 -1.67 -4.79 9.84
CA SER A 149 -1.42 -5.95 10.70
C SER A 149 -0.98 -7.17 9.90
N LEU A 150 -1.66 -7.47 8.79
CA LEU A 150 -1.29 -8.56 7.89
C LEU A 150 0.06 -8.32 7.20
N PHE A 151 0.29 -7.11 6.70
CA PHE A 151 1.55 -6.69 6.08
C PHE A 151 2.74 -6.91 7.03
N MET A 152 2.64 -6.40 8.27
CA MET A 152 3.72 -6.53 9.25
C MET A 152 4.06 -7.98 9.55
N ARG A 153 3.05 -8.86 9.59
CA ARG A 153 3.28 -10.31 9.75
C ARG A 153 3.98 -10.89 8.54
N ALA A 154 3.50 -10.58 7.34
CA ALA A 154 4.02 -11.09 6.09
C ALA A 154 5.50 -10.73 5.84
N CYS A 155 5.95 -9.54 6.28
CA CYS A 155 7.35 -9.10 6.15
C CYS A 155 8.37 -10.04 6.80
N PHE A 156 7.96 -10.90 7.74
CA PHE A 156 8.85 -11.83 8.44
C PHE A 156 8.66 -13.29 8.03
N LEU A 157 7.86 -13.55 6.97
CA LEU A 157 7.58 -14.88 6.48
C LEU A 157 8.35 -15.14 5.17
N ASP A 158 8.88 -16.35 5.04
CA ASP A 158 9.44 -16.84 3.77
C ASP A 158 8.28 -17.31 2.87
N LEU A 159 7.60 -16.34 2.25
CA LEU A 159 6.44 -16.61 1.41
C LEU A 159 6.87 -17.11 0.03
N PRO A 160 6.17 -18.10 -0.54
CA PRO A 160 6.41 -18.53 -1.92
C PRO A 160 6.26 -17.36 -2.90
N LYS A 161 6.97 -17.43 -4.02
CA LYS A 161 6.72 -16.53 -5.16
C LYS A 161 5.27 -16.66 -5.61
N GLU A 162 4.69 -15.54 -6.04
CA GLU A 162 3.32 -15.47 -6.57
C GLU A 162 2.23 -15.90 -5.56
N PHE A 163 2.52 -15.84 -4.25
CA PHE A 163 1.55 -16.24 -3.23
C PHE A 163 0.28 -15.40 -3.30
N GLU A 164 0.35 -14.16 -3.80
CA GLU A 164 -0.78 -13.26 -4.01
C GLU A 164 -1.81 -13.79 -5.01
N GLN A 165 -1.44 -14.79 -5.82
CA GLN A 165 -2.33 -15.46 -6.78
C GLN A 165 -2.96 -16.75 -6.22
N PHE A 166 -2.64 -17.11 -4.97
CA PHE A 166 -3.20 -18.32 -4.37
C PHE A 166 -4.69 -18.14 -4.07
N ILE A 167 -5.39 -19.27 -3.99
CA ILE A 167 -6.80 -19.31 -3.62
C ILE A 167 -6.99 -20.25 -2.44
N GLN A 168 -7.99 -19.99 -1.60
CA GLN A 168 -8.51 -20.92 -0.63
C GLN A 168 -9.74 -21.64 -1.17
N CYS A 169 -9.72 -22.97 -1.21
CA CYS A 169 -10.88 -23.75 -1.65
C CYS A 169 -11.94 -23.88 -0.55
N ASP A 170 -13.19 -23.51 -0.85
CA ASP A 170 -14.33 -23.58 0.09
C ASP A 170 -14.66 -25.01 0.54
N ARG A 171 -14.31 -26.01 -0.29
CA ARG A 171 -14.65 -27.41 -0.01
C ARG A 171 -13.64 -28.11 0.88
N CYS A 172 -12.34 -27.97 0.58
CA CYS A 172 -11.29 -28.72 1.27
C CYS A 172 -10.31 -27.86 2.06
N GLY A 173 -10.46 -26.53 2.06
CA GLY A 173 -9.59 -25.60 2.79
C GLY A 173 -8.14 -25.53 2.29
N TYR A 174 -7.84 -26.15 1.14
CA TYR A 174 -6.55 -26.05 0.47
C TYR A 174 -6.28 -24.58 0.12
N ILE A 175 -5.08 -24.10 0.46
CA ILE A 175 -4.60 -22.77 0.08
C ILE A 175 -3.37 -22.95 -0.79
N GLY A 176 -3.42 -22.47 -2.03
CA GLY A 176 -2.32 -22.60 -2.98
C GLY A 176 -2.73 -22.25 -4.40
N GLN A 177 -1.85 -22.55 -5.36
CA GLN A 177 -2.14 -22.34 -6.77
C GLN A 177 -3.39 -23.12 -7.22
N SER A 178 -4.19 -22.46 -8.05
CA SER A 178 -5.34 -23.04 -8.74
C SER A 178 -4.96 -23.68 -10.07
N ILE A 179 -5.86 -24.49 -10.64
CA ILE A 179 -5.76 -24.98 -12.02
C ILE A 179 -6.75 -24.21 -12.87
N LEU A 180 -6.27 -23.57 -13.94
CA LEU A 180 -7.17 -22.92 -14.90
C LEU A 180 -7.83 -23.97 -15.79
N SER A 181 -9.15 -24.07 -15.72
CA SER A 181 -9.95 -24.96 -16.55
C SER A 181 -10.79 -24.19 -17.56
N LYS A 182 -10.89 -24.72 -18.78
CA LYS A 182 -11.72 -24.17 -19.85
C LYS A 182 -13.09 -24.81 -19.77
N LYS A 183 -14.14 -23.99 -19.79
CA LYS A 183 -15.51 -24.48 -20.00
C LYS A 183 -15.94 -24.09 -21.40
N ASP A 184 -16.16 -25.10 -22.25
CA ASP A 184 -16.73 -24.87 -23.57
C ASP A 184 -18.18 -24.41 -23.39
N HIS A 185 -18.48 -23.21 -23.87
CA HIS A 185 -19.82 -22.65 -23.86
C HIS A 185 -20.40 -22.71 -25.28
N VAL A 186 -21.73 -22.79 -25.38
CA VAL A 186 -22.47 -22.81 -26.66
C VAL A 186 -22.34 -21.45 -27.39
N SER A 187 -21.96 -20.40 -26.67
CA SER A 187 -21.61 -19.08 -27.22
C SER A 187 -20.10 -18.95 -27.43
N SER A 188 -19.69 -18.15 -28.41
CA SER A 188 -18.29 -17.93 -28.84
C SER A 188 -17.34 -17.34 -27.77
N GLN A 189 -17.80 -17.13 -26.54
CA GLN A 189 -17.00 -16.63 -25.43
C GLN A 189 -16.43 -17.79 -24.61
N LYS A 190 -15.09 -17.88 -24.60
CA LYS A 190 -14.36 -18.82 -23.74
C LYS A 190 -14.39 -18.29 -22.31
N MET A 191 -15.01 -19.04 -21.39
CA MET A 191 -14.92 -18.77 -19.96
C MET A 191 -13.87 -19.67 -19.32
N TYR A 192 -13.05 -19.09 -18.46
CA TYR A 192 -12.05 -19.79 -17.66
C TYR A 192 -12.46 -19.80 -16.19
N TRP A 193 -12.25 -20.94 -15.54
CA TRP A 193 -12.62 -21.17 -14.15
C TRP A 193 -11.37 -21.62 -13.41
N HIS A 194 -11.13 -21.07 -12.22
CA HIS A 194 -10.10 -21.56 -11.33
C HIS A 194 -10.64 -22.78 -10.56
N LEU A 195 -9.94 -23.90 -10.65
CA LEU A 195 -10.25 -25.13 -9.92
C LEU A 195 -9.24 -25.35 -8.80
N CYS A 196 -9.71 -25.83 -7.66
CA CYS A 196 -8.84 -26.30 -6.59
C CYS A 196 -7.94 -27.45 -7.10
N ARG A 197 -6.63 -27.31 -6.92
CA ARG A 197 -5.65 -28.33 -7.32
C ARG A 197 -5.81 -29.67 -6.60
N GLN A 198 -6.38 -29.67 -5.39
CA GLN A 198 -6.52 -30.88 -4.57
C GLN A 198 -7.84 -31.64 -4.78
N CYS A 199 -8.96 -30.95 -4.97
CA CYS A 199 -10.29 -31.59 -5.07
C CYS A 199 -11.11 -31.18 -6.30
N SER A 200 -10.54 -30.37 -7.20
CA SER A 200 -11.16 -29.86 -8.42
C SER A 200 -12.46 -29.06 -8.22
N TYR A 201 -12.75 -28.63 -6.99
CA TYR A 201 -13.88 -27.75 -6.70
C TYR A 201 -13.61 -26.34 -7.22
N HIS A 202 -14.65 -25.64 -7.67
CA HIS A 202 -14.53 -24.38 -8.41
C HIS A 202 -14.86 -23.13 -7.61
N LYS A 203 -15.43 -23.25 -6.41
CA LYS A 203 -15.62 -22.09 -5.52
C LYS A 203 -14.41 -21.93 -4.61
N TYR A 204 -14.03 -20.69 -4.42
CA TYR A 204 -12.83 -20.32 -3.70
C TYR A 204 -12.92 -18.89 -3.18
N HIS A 205 -12.07 -18.59 -2.20
CA HIS A 205 -11.74 -17.24 -1.76
C HIS A 205 -10.34 -16.86 -2.26
N SER A 206 -10.16 -15.61 -2.64
CA SER A 206 -8.89 -15.06 -3.16
C SER A 206 -7.94 -14.66 -2.03
N MET A 207 -6.64 -14.57 -2.30
CA MET A 207 -5.67 -13.96 -1.38
C MET A 207 -5.87 -12.46 -1.16
N SER A 208 -6.73 -11.80 -1.94
CA SER A 208 -7.19 -10.45 -1.62
C SER A 208 -8.00 -10.40 -0.32
N ASP A 209 -8.69 -11.49 0.04
CA ASP A 209 -9.47 -11.58 1.28
C ASP A 209 -8.53 -11.63 2.51
N PRO A 210 -8.66 -10.69 3.46
CA PRO A 210 -7.82 -10.64 4.65
C PRO A 210 -7.96 -11.88 5.56
N LYS A 211 -9.12 -12.54 5.60
CA LYS A 211 -9.32 -13.78 6.36
C LYS A 211 -8.52 -14.94 5.77
N VAL A 212 -8.46 -15.03 4.44
CA VAL A 212 -7.66 -16.04 3.74
C VAL A 212 -6.18 -15.86 4.05
N ARG A 213 -5.68 -14.61 3.96
CA ARG A 213 -4.29 -14.27 4.31
C ARG A 213 -3.98 -14.54 5.76
N ASP A 214 -4.87 -14.19 6.70
CA ASP A 214 -4.68 -14.50 8.13
C ASP A 214 -4.50 -16.00 8.38
N ILE A 215 -5.39 -16.83 7.82
CA ILE A 215 -5.29 -18.31 7.91
C ILE A 215 -3.97 -18.79 7.32
N TYR A 216 -3.59 -18.27 6.16
CA TYR A 216 -2.38 -18.68 5.45
C TYR A 216 -1.11 -18.32 6.24
N PHE A 217 -0.97 -17.08 6.69
CA PHE A 217 0.18 -16.60 7.45
C PHE A 217 0.34 -17.34 8.78
N LYS A 218 -0.76 -17.66 9.48
CA LYS A 218 -0.73 -18.50 10.70
C LYS A 218 -0.06 -19.87 10.48
N ARG A 219 -0.21 -20.47 9.29
CA ARG A 219 0.43 -21.76 8.98
C ARG A 219 1.96 -21.63 8.90
N PHE A 220 2.48 -20.53 8.34
CA PHE A 220 3.93 -20.28 8.27
C PHE A 220 4.51 -19.94 9.64
N GLU A 221 3.82 -19.12 10.43
CA GLU A 221 4.24 -18.77 11.79
C GLU A 221 4.41 -20.02 12.68
N ALA A 222 3.53 -21.02 12.54
CA ALA A 222 3.62 -22.28 13.28
C ALA A 222 4.86 -23.11 12.89
N VAL A 223 5.23 -23.12 11.60
CA VAL A 223 6.41 -23.82 11.10
C VAL A 223 7.69 -23.16 11.62
N SER A 224 7.77 -21.82 11.56
CA SER A 224 8.94 -21.07 12.03
C SER A 224 9.21 -21.26 13.53
N ARG A 225 8.16 -21.37 14.36
CA ARG A 225 8.31 -21.66 15.80
C ARG A 225 8.82 -23.07 16.08
N SER A 226 8.41 -24.04 15.26
CA SER A 226 8.82 -25.43 15.41
C SER A 226 10.31 -25.62 15.11
N ASN A 227 10.85 -24.89 14.14
CA ASN A 227 12.26 -24.95 13.76
C ASN A 227 13.20 -24.24 14.76
N ASN A 228 12.72 -23.23 15.50
CA ASN A 228 13.52 -22.52 16.51
C ASN A 228 13.55 -23.22 17.88
N SER A 229 12.81 -24.32 18.05
CA SER A 229 12.74 -25.09 19.31
C SER A 229 13.56 -26.37 19.28
N MET A 230 14.31 -26.61 18.19
CA MET A 230 15.28 -27.71 18.03
C MET A 230 16.71 -27.18 18.11
#